data_AF-A0A975KAH7-F1
#
_entry.id   AF-A0A975KAH7-F1
#
_cell.length_a   1.000
_cell.length_b   1.000
_cell.length_c   1.000
_cell.angle_alpha   90.00
_cell.angle_beta   90.00
_cell.angle_gamma   90.00
#
_symmetry.space_group_name_H-M   'P 1'
#
loop_
_entity.id
_entity.type
_entity.pdbx_description
1 polymer ?
#
loop_
_entity_poly.entity_id
_entity_poly.type
_entity_poly.pdbx_seq_one_letter_code
_entity_poly.pdbx_strand_id
1 'polypeptide(L)'
;MMRDVTLVEVGTRDGFQPIAPFIPTETKIALMDKLYEAGIRRMEVTSFVNPTAVPQLADAAQILDAAKDFPDLDAQVLVPTVRQAERALAAGANHLAFVLSVSEAHNQNNVRRSPAQSVDECRDIVNLLPAGTKLRVNVATAFDCPFLGELDQSETLAIASRLAEIAPEAEIALCDTTGRVSPDRISSLFELVRKECAPSVRWAFHGHDTYGMGAANVWAAWNAGIDVIDSSIAGLGGCPFAPGATGNVATEDVAWMFNNAGIKTGIDITRLVEAADAFAKIPGALIGGRVRDAVAARERADRARAA
;
A
#
# COMPACT_ATOMS: atom_id res chain seq x y z
N MET A 1 -24.59 -9.23 8.52
CA MET A 1 -23.38 -8.89 9.31
C MET A 1 -22.60 -7.86 8.50
N MET A 2 -22.08 -6.81 9.14
CA MET A 2 -21.16 -5.89 8.45
C MET A 2 -19.86 -6.64 8.13
N ARG A 3 -19.27 -6.34 6.97
CA ARG A 3 -18.03 -6.96 6.49
C ARG A 3 -16.84 -6.30 7.20
N ASP A 4 -15.97 -7.09 7.81
CA ASP A 4 -14.70 -6.61 8.37
C ASP A 4 -13.79 -6.08 7.25
N VAL A 5 -12.85 -5.19 7.59
CA VAL A 5 -11.88 -4.64 6.63
C VAL A 5 -10.45 -4.97 7.09
N THR A 6 -9.61 -5.38 6.15
CA THR A 6 -8.18 -5.57 6.34
C THR A 6 -7.45 -4.32 5.88
N LEU A 7 -6.78 -3.62 6.79
CA LEU A 7 -5.87 -2.54 6.43
C LEU A 7 -4.45 -3.11 6.24
N VAL A 8 -3.86 -2.80 5.10
CA VAL A 8 -2.47 -3.11 4.76
C VAL A 8 -1.65 -1.84 4.95
N GLU A 9 -0.80 -1.84 5.96
CA GLU A 9 0.07 -0.70 6.25
C GLU A 9 1.28 -0.70 5.32
N VAL A 10 1.38 0.30 4.45
CA VAL A 10 2.47 0.41 3.45
C VAL A 10 3.53 1.43 3.82
N GLY A 11 3.38 2.17 4.93
CA GLY A 11 4.26 3.25 5.33
C GLY A 11 5.72 2.83 5.54
N THR A 12 5.95 1.58 5.98
CA THR A 12 7.30 1.03 6.19
C THR A 12 8.05 0.69 4.91
N ARG A 13 7.37 0.67 3.76
CA ARG A 13 7.98 0.53 2.42
C ARG A 13 7.74 1.79 1.61
N ASP A 14 6.49 2.03 1.22
CA ASP A 14 6.09 3.09 0.30
C ASP A 14 6.24 4.47 0.94
N GLY A 15 5.82 4.61 2.20
CA GLY A 15 5.97 5.85 2.96
C GLY A 15 7.42 6.22 3.24
N PHE A 16 8.27 5.23 3.52
CA PHE A 16 9.70 5.44 3.74
C PHE A 16 10.47 5.74 2.47
N GLN A 17 10.15 5.10 1.35
CA GLN A 17 10.91 5.17 0.10
C GLN A 17 11.37 6.58 -0.34
N PRO A 18 10.54 7.64 -0.29
CA PRO A 18 10.96 8.99 -0.70
C PRO A 18 11.73 9.77 0.37
N ILE A 19 11.82 9.27 1.61
CA ILE A 19 12.43 9.98 2.73
C ILE A 19 13.96 10.01 2.58
N ALA A 20 14.53 11.18 2.77
CA ALA A 20 15.96 11.39 2.96
C ALA A 20 16.18 12.35 4.14
N PRO A 21 17.12 12.06 5.07
CA PRO A 21 18.19 11.05 5.01
C PRO A 21 17.75 9.62 5.33
N PHE A 22 18.70 8.65 5.25
CA PHE A 22 18.46 7.24 5.58
C PHE A 22 17.90 7.07 6.99
N ILE A 23 16.75 6.40 7.11
CA ILE A 23 16.18 6.01 8.41
C ILE A 23 16.94 4.79 8.94
N PRO A 24 17.58 4.87 10.12
CA PRO A 24 18.32 3.75 10.69
C PRO A 24 17.44 2.49 10.85
N THR A 25 18.03 1.31 10.61
CA THR A 25 17.31 0.03 10.61
C THR A 25 16.59 -0.22 11.95
N GLU A 26 17.23 0.06 13.07
CA GLU A 26 16.66 -0.06 14.42
C GLU A 26 15.47 0.89 14.63
N THR A 27 15.48 2.05 13.98
CA THR A 27 14.36 2.99 14.02
C THR A 27 13.18 2.44 13.22
N LYS A 28 13.42 1.86 12.04
CA LYS A 28 12.36 1.20 11.25
C LYS A 28 11.71 0.05 12.03
N ILE A 29 12.50 -0.79 12.69
CA ILE A 29 12.00 -1.91 13.49
C ILE A 29 11.17 -1.41 14.69
N ALA A 30 11.65 -0.40 15.41
CA ALA A 30 10.91 0.19 16.52
C ALA A 30 9.58 0.84 16.07
N LEU A 31 9.53 1.35 14.84
CA LEU A 31 8.32 1.90 14.25
C LEU A 31 7.34 0.79 13.80
N MET A 32 7.83 -0.33 13.27
CA MET A 32 7.02 -1.52 12.99
C MET A 32 6.36 -2.07 14.26
N ASP A 33 7.10 -2.11 15.37
CA ASP A 33 6.59 -2.54 16.66
C ASP A 33 5.39 -1.70 17.12
N LYS A 34 5.46 -0.37 16.98
CA LYS A 34 4.34 0.53 17.28
C LYS A 34 3.09 0.23 16.43
N LEU A 35 3.27 -0.04 15.14
CA LEU A 35 2.17 -0.41 14.25
C LEU A 35 1.56 -1.75 14.70
N TYR A 36 2.39 -2.72 15.06
CA TYR A 36 1.96 -4.03 15.54
C TYR A 36 1.20 -3.91 16.87
N GLU A 37 1.69 -3.11 17.81
CA GLU A 37 1.03 -2.82 19.09
C GLU A 37 -0.31 -2.11 18.92
N ALA A 38 -0.47 -1.30 17.85
CA ALA A 38 -1.72 -0.67 17.48
C ALA A 38 -2.74 -1.64 16.85
N GLY A 39 -2.35 -2.88 16.56
CA GLY A 39 -3.25 -3.90 15.99
C GLY A 39 -3.09 -4.12 14.49
N ILE A 40 -2.13 -3.48 13.82
CA ILE A 40 -1.82 -3.78 12.42
C ILE A 40 -1.27 -5.20 12.33
N ARG A 41 -1.84 -6.01 11.42
CA ARG A 41 -1.45 -7.42 11.21
C ARG A 41 -1.01 -7.73 9.79
N ARG A 42 -1.06 -6.75 8.88
CA ARG A 42 -0.47 -6.87 7.54
C ARG A 42 0.30 -5.60 7.23
N MET A 43 1.59 -5.76 6.95
CA MET A 43 2.50 -4.65 6.66
C MET A 43 3.28 -4.97 5.39
N GLU A 44 3.42 -3.98 4.52
CA GLU A 44 4.45 -4.01 3.51
C GLU A 44 5.76 -3.50 4.14
N VAL A 45 6.55 -4.44 4.68
CA VAL A 45 7.64 -4.12 5.60
C VAL A 45 8.86 -3.53 4.91
N THR A 46 9.11 -3.90 3.65
CA THR A 46 10.25 -3.40 2.86
C THR A 46 10.13 -3.77 1.37
N SER A 47 11.17 -3.47 0.59
CA SER A 47 11.29 -3.89 -0.80
C SER A 47 12.68 -4.45 -1.11
N PHE A 48 12.74 -5.56 -1.84
CA PHE A 48 13.97 -6.07 -2.43
C PHE A 48 14.21 -5.35 -3.76
N VAL A 49 14.88 -4.21 -3.70
CA VAL A 49 15.22 -3.38 -4.87
C VAL A 49 16.73 -3.25 -5.03
N ASN A 50 17.17 -2.51 -6.06
CA ASN A 50 18.56 -2.10 -6.16
C ASN A 50 18.85 -1.02 -5.09
N PRO A 51 19.75 -1.27 -4.13
CA PRO A 51 20.04 -0.33 -3.05
C PRO A 51 20.68 0.98 -3.53
N THR A 52 21.27 1.01 -4.72
CA THR A 52 21.74 2.27 -5.34
C THR A 52 20.57 3.09 -5.89
N ALA A 53 19.54 2.44 -6.41
CA ALA A 53 18.35 3.12 -6.94
C ALA A 53 17.43 3.61 -5.82
N VAL A 54 17.29 2.83 -4.75
CA VAL A 54 16.48 3.16 -3.57
C VAL A 54 17.29 2.90 -2.29
N PRO A 55 18.19 3.82 -1.90
CA PRO A 55 19.06 3.64 -0.72
C PRO A 55 18.29 3.47 0.58
N GLN A 56 17.12 4.08 0.66
CA GLN A 56 16.25 4.04 1.83
C GLN A 56 15.79 2.62 2.20
N LEU A 57 15.79 1.67 1.26
CA LEU A 57 15.38 0.28 1.45
C LEU A 57 16.55 -0.72 1.35
N ALA A 58 17.79 -0.25 1.50
CA ALA A 58 18.98 -1.09 1.36
C ALA A 58 19.12 -2.19 2.43
N ASP A 59 18.42 -2.06 3.55
CA ASP A 59 18.40 -2.96 4.70
C ASP A 59 17.24 -3.97 4.68
N ALA A 60 16.66 -4.24 3.51
CA ALA A 60 15.48 -5.10 3.34
C ALA A 60 15.60 -6.48 4.00
N ALA A 61 16.77 -7.12 3.91
CA ALA A 61 16.96 -8.44 4.52
C ALA A 61 16.91 -8.38 6.06
N GLN A 62 17.48 -7.34 6.67
CA GLN A 62 17.42 -7.15 8.13
C GLN A 62 16.00 -6.84 8.59
N ILE A 63 15.25 -6.02 7.84
CA ILE A 63 13.86 -5.70 8.16
C ILE A 63 12.96 -6.93 8.05
N LEU A 64 13.12 -7.73 6.99
CA LEU A 64 12.36 -8.97 6.84
C LEU A 64 12.70 -10.00 7.94
N ASP A 65 13.96 -10.09 8.36
CA ASP A 65 14.34 -10.98 9.46
C ASP A 65 13.73 -10.54 10.79
N ALA A 66 13.80 -9.24 11.12
CA ALA A 66 13.16 -8.67 12.29
C ALA A 66 11.62 -8.81 12.27
N ALA A 67 11.00 -8.88 11.07
CA ALA A 67 9.57 -9.10 10.95
C ALA A 67 9.11 -10.44 11.57
N LYS A 68 10.01 -11.41 11.75
CA LYS A 68 9.73 -12.72 12.37
C LYS A 68 9.49 -12.61 13.88
N ASP A 69 9.93 -11.53 14.52
CA ASP A 69 9.71 -11.27 15.93
C ASP A 69 8.28 -10.78 16.23
N PHE A 70 7.45 -10.56 15.21
CA PHE A 70 6.04 -10.21 15.32
C PHE A 70 5.15 -11.42 14.95
N PRO A 71 4.68 -12.19 15.94
CA PRO A 71 3.79 -13.32 15.68
C PRO A 71 2.56 -12.90 14.88
N ASP A 72 2.13 -13.75 13.95
CA ASP A 72 0.93 -13.54 13.12
C ASP A 72 0.97 -12.30 12.21
N LEU A 73 2.10 -11.60 12.09
CA LEU A 73 2.28 -10.52 11.13
C LEU A 73 2.40 -11.09 9.71
N ASP A 74 1.51 -10.66 8.83
CA ASP A 74 1.63 -10.88 7.39
C ASP A 74 2.62 -9.86 6.81
N ALA A 75 3.90 -10.24 6.79
CA ALA A 75 5.00 -9.41 6.30
C ALA A 75 5.13 -9.52 4.77
N GLN A 76 4.48 -8.59 4.07
CA GLN A 76 4.57 -8.45 2.62
C GLN A 76 5.84 -7.68 2.23
N VAL A 77 6.50 -8.09 1.14
CA VAL A 77 7.67 -7.37 0.60
C VAL A 77 7.53 -7.10 -0.90
N LEU A 78 7.87 -5.88 -1.33
CA LEU A 78 7.79 -5.51 -2.74
C LEU A 78 8.99 -6.05 -3.52
N VAL A 79 8.72 -6.69 -4.67
CA VAL A 79 9.72 -7.26 -5.58
C VAL A 79 9.44 -6.77 -7.01
N PRO A 80 10.26 -5.91 -7.61
CA PRO A 80 9.97 -5.34 -8.94
C PRO A 80 10.34 -6.26 -10.10
N THR A 81 11.07 -7.36 -9.86
CA THR A 81 11.53 -8.29 -10.91
C THR A 81 11.65 -9.72 -10.38
N VAL A 82 11.71 -10.71 -11.28
CA VAL A 82 11.95 -12.13 -10.92
C VAL A 82 13.22 -12.30 -10.08
N ARG A 83 14.31 -11.63 -10.47
CA ARG A 83 15.58 -11.67 -9.72
C ARG A 83 15.42 -11.15 -8.29
N GLN A 84 14.57 -10.15 -8.08
CA GLN A 84 14.30 -9.64 -6.74
C GLN A 84 13.38 -10.55 -5.94
N ALA A 85 12.43 -11.22 -6.62
CA ALA A 85 11.60 -12.26 -6.02
C ALA A 85 12.46 -13.44 -5.52
N GLU A 86 13.41 -13.93 -6.32
CA GLU A 86 14.37 -14.96 -5.91
C GLU A 86 15.16 -14.55 -4.66
N ARG A 87 15.64 -13.29 -4.62
CA ARG A 87 16.36 -12.76 -3.45
C ARG A 87 15.48 -12.68 -2.21
N ALA A 88 14.23 -12.23 -2.35
CA ALA A 88 13.29 -12.14 -1.25
C ALA A 88 12.94 -13.53 -0.69
N LEU A 89 12.69 -14.50 -1.56
CA LEU A 89 12.42 -15.90 -1.19
C LEU A 89 13.62 -16.53 -0.48
N ALA A 90 14.84 -16.31 -1.00
CA ALA A 90 16.06 -16.78 -0.36
C ALA A 90 16.29 -16.15 1.03
N ALA A 91 15.79 -14.93 1.25
CA ALA A 91 15.80 -14.27 2.56
C ALA A 91 14.66 -14.72 3.49
N GLY A 92 13.78 -15.60 3.02
CA GLY A 92 12.68 -16.18 3.80
C GLY A 92 11.33 -15.47 3.66
N ALA A 93 11.14 -14.63 2.63
CA ALA A 93 9.85 -13.99 2.38
C ALA A 93 8.79 -15.05 2.01
N ASN A 94 7.59 -14.92 2.58
CA ASN A 94 6.45 -15.79 2.30
C ASN A 94 5.25 -15.03 1.70
N HIS A 95 5.36 -13.71 1.53
CA HIS A 95 4.37 -12.88 0.87
C HIS A 95 5.07 -11.83 0.00
N LEU A 96 4.99 -12.01 -1.32
CA LEU A 96 5.60 -11.11 -2.29
C LEU A 96 4.56 -10.13 -2.85
N ALA A 97 4.97 -8.90 -3.13
CA ALA A 97 4.18 -7.91 -3.85
C ALA A 97 4.91 -7.50 -5.14
N PHE A 98 4.36 -7.91 -6.29
CA PHE A 98 4.82 -7.47 -7.60
C PHE A 98 4.10 -6.17 -8.01
N VAL A 99 4.72 -5.36 -8.87
CA VAL A 99 4.12 -4.12 -9.35
C VAL A 99 4.31 -3.96 -10.86
N LEU A 100 3.24 -3.56 -11.53
CA LEU A 100 3.25 -3.11 -12.92
C LEU A 100 2.33 -1.91 -13.07
N SER A 101 2.40 -1.22 -14.20
CA SER A 101 1.51 -0.08 -14.52
C SER A 101 0.68 -0.38 -15.76
N VAL A 102 -0.55 0.11 -15.79
CA VAL A 102 -1.41 0.03 -16.98
C VAL A 102 -0.85 0.85 -18.12
N SER A 103 -0.41 2.08 -17.83
CA SER A 103 0.13 2.97 -18.84
C SER A 103 1.54 2.55 -19.28
N GLU A 104 1.74 2.43 -20.59
CA GLU A 104 3.06 2.21 -21.20
C GLU A 104 4.08 3.28 -20.76
N ALA A 105 3.69 4.56 -20.80
CA ALA A 105 4.57 5.67 -20.43
C ALA A 105 5.04 5.59 -18.97
N HIS A 106 4.14 5.21 -18.06
CA HIS A 106 4.51 5.04 -16.65
C HIS A 106 5.35 3.78 -16.44
N ASN A 107 4.97 2.66 -17.05
CA ASN A 107 5.67 1.39 -16.85
C ASN A 107 7.10 1.42 -17.40
N GLN A 108 7.32 2.07 -18.54
CA GLN A 108 8.65 2.28 -19.11
C GLN A 108 9.53 3.15 -18.21
N ASN A 109 8.98 4.23 -17.63
CA ASN A 109 9.75 5.07 -16.71
C ASN A 109 10.07 4.35 -15.39
N ASN A 110 9.14 3.54 -14.88
CA ASN A 110 9.27 2.89 -13.58
C ASN A 110 10.15 1.62 -13.62
N VAL A 111 9.90 0.73 -14.58
CA VAL A 111 10.55 -0.59 -14.67
C VAL A 111 11.25 -0.87 -16.01
N ARG A 112 11.22 0.07 -16.97
CA ARG A 112 11.87 -0.02 -18.30
C ARG A 112 11.35 -1.17 -19.16
N ARG A 113 10.04 -1.42 -19.09
CA ARG A 113 9.33 -2.51 -19.79
C ARG A 113 7.94 -2.07 -20.20
N SER A 114 7.37 -2.75 -21.19
CA SER A 114 5.94 -2.61 -21.49
C SER A 114 5.08 -3.30 -20.40
N PRO A 115 3.81 -2.93 -20.25
CA PRO A 115 2.88 -3.64 -19.37
C PRO A 115 2.76 -5.12 -19.73
N ALA A 116 2.73 -5.45 -21.02
CA ALA A 116 2.67 -6.85 -21.48
C ALA A 116 3.91 -7.65 -21.02
N GLN A 117 5.11 -7.09 -21.15
CA GLN A 117 6.34 -7.72 -20.63
C GLN A 117 6.31 -7.89 -19.11
N SER A 118 5.65 -6.98 -18.39
CA SER A 118 5.53 -7.06 -16.92
C SER A 118 4.50 -8.12 -16.50
N VAL A 119 3.45 -8.33 -17.30
CA VAL A 119 2.51 -9.45 -17.13
C VAL A 119 3.24 -10.79 -17.37
N ASP A 120 4.09 -10.88 -18.37
CA ASP A 120 4.93 -12.07 -18.59
C ASP A 120 5.88 -12.31 -17.41
N GLU A 121 6.51 -11.26 -16.87
CA GLU A 121 7.36 -11.37 -15.69
C GLU A 121 6.59 -11.78 -14.43
N CYS A 122 5.33 -11.34 -14.28
CA CYS A 122 4.45 -11.82 -13.22
C CYS A 122 4.20 -13.33 -13.33
N ARG A 123 4.05 -13.88 -14.54
CA ARG A 123 3.90 -15.32 -14.76
C ARG A 123 5.16 -16.07 -14.33
N ASP A 124 6.33 -15.52 -14.65
CA ASP A 124 7.60 -16.11 -14.23
C ASP A 124 7.74 -16.10 -12.70
N ILE A 125 7.29 -15.04 -12.03
CA ILE A 125 7.25 -14.98 -10.56
C ILE A 125 6.31 -16.07 -10.02
N VAL A 126 5.10 -16.22 -10.56
CA VAL A 126 4.14 -17.27 -10.13
C VAL A 126 4.76 -18.65 -10.23
N ASN A 127 5.46 -18.96 -11.33
CA ASN A 127 6.11 -20.25 -11.55
C ASN A 127 7.27 -20.54 -10.57
N LEU A 128 7.83 -19.49 -9.98
CA LEU A 128 8.92 -19.52 -9.02
C LEU A 128 8.44 -19.75 -7.58
N LEU A 129 7.17 -19.45 -7.27
CA LEU A 129 6.69 -19.41 -5.90
C LEU A 129 6.67 -20.81 -5.27
N PRO A 130 7.31 -21.00 -4.09
CA PRO A 130 7.09 -22.18 -3.28
C PRO A 130 5.61 -22.33 -2.88
N ALA A 131 5.19 -23.57 -2.63
CA ALA A 131 3.84 -23.83 -2.14
C ALA A 131 3.58 -23.08 -0.82
N GLY A 132 2.43 -22.38 -0.75
CA GLY A 132 2.04 -21.60 0.41
C GLY A 132 2.60 -20.16 0.46
N THR A 133 3.43 -19.76 -0.51
CA THR A 133 3.83 -18.36 -0.67
C THR A 133 2.70 -17.55 -1.28
N LYS A 134 2.34 -16.44 -0.65
CA LYS A 134 1.34 -15.50 -1.15
C LYS A 134 1.94 -14.54 -2.19
N LEU A 135 1.12 -14.12 -3.15
CA LEU A 135 1.45 -13.08 -4.11
C LEU A 135 0.37 -12.00 -4.11
N ARG A 136 0.80 -10.75 -4.07
CA ARG A 136 0.01 -9.58 -4.43
C ARG A 136 0.55 -8.97 -5.73
N VAL A 137 -0.34 -8.52 -6.61
CA VAL A 137 0.02 -7.77 -7.81
C VAL A 137 -0.60 -6.38 -7.73
N ASN A 138 0.25 -5.37 -7.61
CA ASN A 138 -0.14 -3.97 -7.61
C ASN A 138 -0.19 -3.45 -9.05
N VAL A 139 -1.38 -3.01 -9.46
CA VAL A 139 -1.65 -2.43 -10.78
C VAL A 139 -1.66 -0.92 -10.63
N ALA A 140 -0.47 -0.32 -10.79
CA ALA A 140 -0.28 1.12 -10.83
C ALA A 140 -1.00 1.73 -12.04
N THR A 141 -1.30 3.03 -11.94
CA THR A 141 -2.05 3.80 -12.93
C THR A 141 -3.34 3.10 -13.36
N ALA A 142 -4.05 2.43 -12.44
CA ALA A 142 -5.26 1.66 -12.76
C ALA A 142 -6.45 2.53 -13.21
N PHE A 143 -6.44 3.79 -12.81
CA PHE A 143 -7.53 4.74 -13.06
C PHE A 143 -7.09 5.92 -13.92
N ASP A 144 -5.83 6.32 -13.77
CA ASP A 144 -5.21 7.43 -14.46
C ASP A 144 -3.68 7.32 -14.44
N CYS A 145 -3.02 8.12 -15.27
CA CYS A 145 -1.56 8.15 -15.40
C CYS A 145 -1.04 9.59 -15.27
N PRO A 146 0.05 9.84 -14.53
CA PRO A 146 0.64 11.19 -14.42
C PRO A 146 1.15 11.76 -15.76
N PHE A 147 1.39 10.91 -16.76
CA PHE A 147 1.85 11.33 -18.09
C PHE A 147 0.73 11.49 -19.12
N LEU A 148 -0.31 10.65 -19.05
CA LEU A 148 -1.35 10.58 -20.08
C LEU A 148 -2.69 11.17 -19.62
N GLY A 149 -2.85 11.48 -18.34
CA GLY A 149 -4.13 11.91 -17.80
C GLY A 149 -5.02 10.73 -17.49
N GLU A 150 -6.31 10.84 -17.82
CA GLU A 150 -7.28 9.76 -17.58
C GLU A 150 -7.02 8.57 -18.51
N LEU A 151 -7.17 7.35 -17.99
CA LEU A 151 -7.12 6.12 -18.79
C LEU A 151 -8.51 5.49 -18.91
N ASP A 152 -8.74 4.79 -20.02
CA ASP A 152 -9.96 4.02 -20.24
C ASP A 152 -9.97 2.77 -19.34
N GLN A 153 -11.09 2.50 -18.66
CA GLN A 153 -11.22 1.37 -17.74
C GLN A 153 -10.99 0.01 -18.44
N SER A 154 -11.23 -0.07 -19.75
CA SER A 154 -11.00 -1.29 -20.54
C SER A 154 -9.53 -1.66 -20.64
N GLU A 155 -8.60 -0.70 -20.56
CA GLU A 155 -7.16 -0.97 -20.53
C GLU A 155 -6.78 -1.69 -19.24
N THR A 156 -7.29 -1.20 -18.11
CA THR A 156 -7.09 -1.82 -16.80
C THR A 156 -7.75 -3.19 -16.73
N LEU A 157 -8.98 -3.32 -17.23
CA LEU A 157 -9.66 -4.61 -17.30
C LEU A 157 -8.86 -5.63 -18.11
N ALA A 158 -8.32 -5.24 -19.28
CA ALA A 158 -7.53 -6.15 -20.10
C ALA A 158 -6.31 -6.71 -19.36
N ILE A 159 -5.60 -5.86 -18.60
CA ILE A 159 -4.47 -6.28 -17.77
C ILE A 159 -4.93 -7.13 -16.59
N ALA A 160 -5.97 -6.70 -15.87
CA ALA A 160 -6.46 -7.39 -14.69
C ALA A 160 -7.00 -8.79 -15.02
N SER A 161 -7.72 -8.94 -16.13
CA SER A 161 -8.17 -10.24 -16.64
C SER A 161 -7.00 -11.17 -16.96
N ARG A 162 -5.94 -10.65 -17.60
CA ARG A 162 -4.72 -11.43 -17.84
C ARG A 162 -4.05 -11.84 -16.54
N LEU A 163 -3.92 -10.93 -15.58
CA LEU A 163 -3.35 -11.23 -14.26
C LEU A 163 -4.15 -12.33 -13.54
N ALA A 164 -5.48 -12.26 -13.57
CA ALA A 164 -6.37 -13.27 -13.00
C ALA A 164 -6.22 -14.65 -13.67
N GLU A 165 -5.94 -14.70 -14.97
CA GLU A 165 -5.66 -15.96 -15.69
C GLU A 165 -4.31 -16.58 -15.27
N ILE A 166 -3.27 -15.76 -15.14
CA ILE A 166 -1.90 -16.25 -14.90
C ILE A 166 -1.58 -16.47 -13.43
N ALA A 167 -2.25 -15.75 -12.54
CA ALA A 167 -2.04 -15.72 -11.10
C ALA A 167 -3.40 -15.82 -10.36
N PRO A 168 -4.16 -16.92 -10.55
CA PRO A 168 -5.53 -17.03 -10.05
C PRO A 168 -5.66 -16.98 -8.52
N GLU A 169 -4.57 -17.25 -7.80
CA GLU A 169 -4.50 -17.20 -6.33
C GLU A 169 -3.95 -15.88 -5.80
N ALA A 170 -3.50 -14.97 -6.68
CA ALA A 170 -2.93 -13.70 -6.26
C ALA A 170 -4.03 -12.71 -5.84
N GLU A 171 -3.68 -11.87 -4.87
CA GLU A 171 -4.44 -10.65 -4.58
C GLU A 171 -4.08 -9.57 -5.61
N ILE A 172 -5.05 -8.94 -6.25
CA ILE A 172 -4.82 -7.87 -7.23
C ILE A 172 -5.26 -6.54 -6.64
N ALA A 173 -4.34 -5.58 -6.59
CA ALA A 173 -4.61 -4.24 -6.10
C ALA A 173 -4.71 -3.23 -7.23
N LEU A 174 -5.78 -2.46 -7.26
CA LEU A 174 -5.91 -1.33 -8.17
C LEU A 174 -5.46 -0.06 -7.46
N CYS A 175 -4.47 0.63 -8.03
CA CYS A 175 -3.84 1.79 -7.41
C CYS A 175 -4.28 3.11 -8.06
N ASP A 176 -4.83 4.01 -7.24
CA ASP A 176 -4.94 5.44 -7.58
C ASP A 176 -3.58 6.12 -7.33
N THR A 177 -2.68 5.97 -8.30
CA THR A 177 -1.28 6.41 -8.20
C THR A 177 -1.12 7.92 -8.05
N THR A 178 -2.06 8.71 -8.58
CA THR A 178 -1.95 10.18 -8.55
C THR A 178 -2.79 10.81 -7.44
N GLY A 179 -3.80 10.12 -6.93
CA GLY A 179 -4.65 10.58 -5.83
C GLY A 179 -5.69 11.62 -6.25
N ARG A 180 -6.02 11.70 -7.55
CA ARG A 180 -6.99 12.67 -8.12
C ARG A 180 -8.29 12.03 -8.60
N VAL A 181 -8.39 10.70 -8.52
CA VAL A 181 -9.53 9.97 -9.06
C VAL A 181 -10.77 10.26 -8.21
N SER A 182 -11.93 10.36 -8.85
CA SER A 182 -13.19 10.57 -8.17
C SER A 182 -13.82 9.26 -7.68
N PRO A 183 -14.58 9.28 -6.56
CA PRO A 183 -15.19 8.09 -5.97
C PRO A 183 -16.05 7.25 -6.93
N ASP A 184 -16.78 7.88 -7.85
CA ASP A 184 -17.62 7.18 -8.83
C ASP A 184 -16.80 6.34 -9.82
N ARG A 185 -15.61 6.82 -10.23
CA ARG A 185 -14.70 6.08 -11.10
C ARG A 185 -14.05 4.90 -10.35
N ILE A 186 -13.76 5.07 -9.07
CA ILE A 186 -13.30 3.97 -8.20
C ILE A 186 -14.34 2.85 -8.19
N SER A 187 -15.59 3.17 -7.84
CA SER A 187 -16.67 2.19 -7.80
C SER A 187 -16.89 1.51 -9.16
N SER A 188 -16.98 2.30 -10.23
CA SER A 188 -17.23 1.80 -11.59
C SER A 188 -16.18 0.79 -12.04
N LEU A 189 -14.89 1.06 -11.82
CA LEU A 189 -13.84 0.13 -12.24
C LEU A 189 -13.87 -1.15 -11.39
N PHE A 190 -14.08 -1.06 -10.07
CA PHE A 190 -14.18 -2.24 -9.22
C PHE A 190 -15.40 -3.09 -9.56
N GLU A 191 -16.55 -2.48 -9.85
CA GLU A 191 -17.74 -3.18 -10.34
C GLU A 191 -17.45 -3.90 -11.67
N LEU A 192 -16.76 -3.24 -12.60
CA LEU A 192 -16.38 -3.81 -13.89
C LEU A 192 -15.46 -5.03 -13.71
N VAL A 193 -14.32 -4.89 -13.02
CA VAL A 193 -13.36 -6.01 -12.89
C VAL A 193 -13.94 -7.18 -12.10
N ARG A 194 -14.77 -6.92 -11.08
CA ARG A 194 -15.44 -7.99 -10.32
C ARG A 194 -16.50 -8.71 -11.12
N LYS A 195 -17.14 -8.04 -12.07
CA LYS A 195 -18.12 -8.64 -12.97
C LYS A 195 -17.46 -9.51 -14.03
N GLU A 196 -16.36 -9.04 -14.61
CA GLU A 196 -15.75 -9.66 -15.79
C GLU A 196 -14.64 -10.68 -15.44
N CYS A 197 -14.01 -10.60 -14.26
CA CYS A 197 -13.02 -11.56 -13.79
C CYS A 197 -13.65 -12.69 -12.95
N ALA A 198 -12.90 -13.77 -12.73
CA ALA A 198 -13.35 -14.89 -11.91
C ALA A 198 -13.72 -14.45 -10.47
N PRO A 199 -14.82 -14.95 -9.88
CA PRO A 199 -15.24 -14.56 -8.53
C PRO A 199 -14.23 -14.90 -7.42
N SER A 200 -13.27 -15.78 -7.69
CA SER A 200 -12.19 -16.15 -6.77
C SER A 200 -11.10 -15.09 -6.64
N VAL A 201 -11.00 -14.15 -7.58
CA VAL A 201 -9.98 -13.09 -7.54
C VAL A 201 -10.21 -12.21 -6.32
N ARG A 202 -9.18 -12.12 -5.47
CA ARG A 202 -9.19 -11.23 -4.32
C ARG A 202 -8.71 -9.85 -4.75
N TRP A 203 -9.52 -8.84 -4.50
CA TRP A 203 -9.23 -7.46 -4.88
C TRP A 203 -8.81 -6.62 -3.68
N ALA A 204 -7.89 -5.70 -3.92
CA ALA A 204 -7.49 -4.67 -2.97
C ALA A 204 -7.53 -3.29 -3.61
N PHE A 205 -7.61 -2.25 -2.79
CA PHE A 205 -7.53 -0.87 -3.22
C PHE A 205 -6.33 -0.19 -2.58
N HIS A 206 -5.59 0.58 -3.38
CA HIS A 206 -4.49 1.41 -2.92
C HIS A 206 -4.77 2.86 -3.32
N GLY A 207 -5.02 3.72 -2.33
CA GLY A 207 -5.43 5.09 -2.55
C GLY A 207 -4.39 6.11 -2.11
N HIS A 208 -4.07 7.06 -2.98
CA HIS A 208 -3.34 8.27 -2.61
C HIS A 208 -4.32 9.39 -2.21
N ASP A 209 -3.82 10.38 -1.46
CA ASP A 209 -4.62 11.50 -0.96
C ASP A 209 -4.10 12.88 -1.43
N THR A 210 -3.39 12.91 -2.57
CA THR A 210 -2.85 14.14 -3.16
C THR A 210 -3.90 15.24 -3.33
N TYR A 211 -5.12 14.90 -3.76
CA TYR A 211 -6.21 15.85 -3.99
C TYR A 211 -7.30 15.79 -2.91
N GLY A 212 -7.03 15.17 -1.75
CA GLY A 212 -8.02 15.04 -0.68
C GLY A 212 -9.15 14.05 -0.96
N MET A 213 -8.93 13.11 -1.90
CA MET A 213 -9.91 12.11 -2.32
C MET A 213 -9.72 10.75 -1.63
N GLY A 214 -8.63 10.54 -0.90
CA GLY A 214 -8.19 9.23 -0.40
C GLY A 214 -9.26 8.53 0.44
N ALA A 215 -9.77 9.18 1.50
CA ALA A 215 -10.80 8.58 2.35
C ALA A 215 -12.13 8.32 1.60
N ALA A 216 -12.51 9.24 0.71
CA ALA A 216 -13.72 9.08 -0.11
C ALA A 216 -13.58 7.91 -1.11
N ASN A 217 -12.40 7.74 -1.70
CA ASN A 217 -12.07 6.65 -2.61
C ASN A 217 -12.00 5.30 -1.89
N VAL A 218 -11.44 5.26 -0.68
CA VAL A 218 -11.50 4.05 0.18
C VAL A 218 -12.95 3.66 0.47
N TRP A 219 -13.80 4.63 0.84
CA TRP A 219 -15.21 4.36 1.09
C TRP A 219 -15.94 3.84 -0.16
N ALA A 220 -15.63 4.41 -1.32
CA ALA A 220 -16.17 3.95 -2.61
C ALA A 220 -15.75 2.51 -2.93
N ALA A 221 -14.47 2.18 -2.81
CA ALA A 221 -13.95 0.82 -2.99
C ALA A 221 -14.65 -0.16 -2.03
N TRP A 222 -14.81 0.21 -0.76
CA TRP A 222 -15.48 -0.63 0.23
C TRP A 222 -16.95 -0.92 -0.12
N ASN A 223 -17.68 0.10 -0.57
CA ASN A 223 -19.06 -0.06 -1.06
C ASN A 223 -19.13 -0.93 -2.32
N ALA A 224 -18.12 -0.86 -3.20
CA ALA A 224 -17.97 -1.75 -4.35
C ALA A 224 -17.59 -3.20 -3.99
N GLY A 225 -17.45 -3.50 -2.69
CA GLY A 225 -17.22 -4.84 -2.16
C GLY A 225 -15.76 -5.19 -1.87
N ILE A 226 -14.87 -4.20 -1.88
CA ILE A 226 -13.44 -4.39 -1.60
C ILE A 226 -13.17 -4.31 -0.10
N ASP A 227 -12.51 -5.30 0.48
CA ASP A 227 -12.25 -5.38 1.92
C ASP A 227 -10.77 -5.40 2.31
N VAL A 228 -9.87 -5.25 1.33
CA VAL A 228 -8.45 -5.06 1.54
C VAL A 228 -8.07 -3.67 1.05
N ILE A 229 -7.62 -2.83 1.97
CA ILE A 229 -7.32 -1.42 1.71
C ILE A 229 -5.89 -1.14 2.15
N ASP A 230 -5.09 -0.56 1.25
CA ASP A 230 -3.79 -0.02 1.62
C ASP A 230 -3.94 1.40 2.16
N SER A 231 -3.12 1.68 3.16
CA SER A 231 -2.95 3.02 3.72
C SER A 231 -1.55 3.15 4.30
N SER A 232 -1.11 4.39 4.49
CA SER A 232 0.21 4.69 5.06
C SER A 232 0.06 5.51 6.32
N ILE A 233 0.68 5.07 7.41
CA ILE A 233 0.65 5.76 8.69
C ILE A 233 1.10 7.22 8.53
N ALA A 234 0.45 8.16 9.21
CA ALA A 234 0.73 9.59 9.10
C ALA A 234 0.61 10.15 7.67
N GLY A 235 -0.07 9.44 6.76
CA GLY A 235 -0.17 9.78 5.34
C GLY A 235 1.18 9.78 4.61
N LEU A 236 2.16 9.02 5.11
CA LEU A 236 3.52 9.06 4.55
C LEU A 236 3.56 8.62 3.10
N GLY A 237 4.40 9.30 2.33
CA GLY A 237 4.70 8.98 0.95
C GLY A 237 4.94 10.26 0.17
N GLY A 238 4.48 10.24 -1.07
CA GLY A 238 4.72 11.31 -2.03
C GLY A 238 5.62 10.79 -3.14
N CYS A 239 5.23 11.08 -4.37
CA CYS A 239 5.99 10.68 -5.53
C CYS A 239 7.03 11.78 -5.84
N PRO A 240 8.35 11.49 -5.81
CA PRO A 240 9.37 12.47 -6.20
C PRO A 240 9.19 12.99 -7.63
N PHE A 241 8.50 12.21 -8.47
CA PHE A 241 8.21 12.53 -9.87
C PHE A 241 6.90 13.30 -10.08
N ALA A 242 6.08 13.50 -9.04
CA ALA A 242 4.85 14.28 -9.11
C ALA A 242 4.93 15.48 -8.14
N PRO A 243 5.35 16.67 -8.61
CA PRO A 243 5.41 17.87 -7.78
C PRO A 243 4.06 18.15 -7.10
N GLY A 244 4.05 18.18 -5.77
CA GLY A 244 2.85 18.43 -4.96
C GLY A 244 2.08 17.18 -4.51
N ALA A 245 2.53 15.97 -4.84
CA ALA A 245 1.95 14.74 -4.31
C ALA A 245 2.14 14.65 -2.78
N THR A 246 1.06 14.73 -2.01
CA THR A 246 1.08 14.63 -0.54
C THR A 246 1.32 13.19 -0.08
N GLY A 247 0.98 12.19 -0.90
CA GLY A 247 1.29 10.79 -0.68
C GLY A 247 0.05 9.90 -0.56
N ASN A 248 0.18 8.87 0.28
CA ASN A 248 -0.83 7.85 0.52
C ASN A 248 -1.97 8.37 1.40
N VAL A 249 -3.14 7.74 1.32
CA VAL A 249 -4.20 7.95 2.33
C VAL A 249 -3.70 7.52 3.71
N ALA A 250 -3.97 8.35 4.72
CA ALA A 250 -3.46 8.13 6.07
C ALA A 250 -4.17 6.96 6.77
N THR A 251 -3.41 6.03 7.36
CA THR A 251 -3.97 4.86 8.07
C THR A 251 -4.90 5.27 9.20
N GLU A 252 -4.55 6.32 9.95
CA GLU A 252 -5.39 6.82 11.04
C GLU A 252 -6.71 7.43 10.56
N ASP A 253 -6.74 8.05 9.38
CA ASP A 253 -7.96 8.61 8.79
C ASP A 253 -8.90 7.49 8.34
N VAL A 254 -8.33 6.46 7.69
CA VAL A 254 -9.08 5.27 7.24
C VAL A 254 -9.63 4.48 8.41
N ALA A 255 -8.78 4.18 9.41
CA ALA A 255 -9.19 3.43 10.59
C ALA A 255 -10.26 4.20 11.39
N TRP A 256 -10.10 5.52 11.55
CA TRP A 256 -11.11 6.37 12.19
C TRP A 256 -12.44 6.32 11.45
N MET A 257 -12.44 6.48 10.12
CA MET A 257 -13.65 6.43 9.30
C MET A 257 -14.39 5.10 9.49
N PHE A 258 -13.70 3.96 9.34
CA PHE A 258 -14.32 2.65 9.48
C PHE A 258 -14.82 2.39 10.91
N ASN A 259 -14.04 2.71 11.93
CA ASN A 259 -14.44 2.52 13.32
C ASN A 259 -15.69 3.35 13.67
N ASN A 260 -15.78 4.60 13.22
CA ASN A 260 -16.95 5.45 13.44
C ASN A 260 -18.18 5.00 12.62
N ALA A 261 -17.97 4.30 11.50
CA ALA A 261 -19.03 3.66 10.75
C ALA A 261 -19.46 2.29 11.34
N GLY A 262 -18.84 1.85 12.44
CA GLY A 262 -19.13 0.54 13.06
C GLY A 262 -18.53 -0.65 12.30
N ILE A 263 -17.57 -0.41 11.40
CA ILE A 263 -16.86 -1.43 10.62
C ILE A 263 -15.58 -1.80 11.37
N LYS A 264 -15.40 -3.10 11.63
CA LYS A 264 -14.28 -3.59 12.43
C LYS A 264 -12.99 -3.62 11.61
N THR A 265 -11.99 -2.91 12.12
CA THR A 265 -10.60 -2.91 11.62
C THR A 265 -9.65 -3.75 12.49
N GLY A 266 -9.98 -3.90 13.78
CA GLY A 266 -9.08 -4.52 14.77
C GLY A 266 -7.98 -3.59 15.30
N ILE A 267 -8.01 -2.31 14.93
CA ILE A 267 -6.96 -1.34 15.25
C ILE A 267 -7.37 -0.45 16.44
N ASP A 268 -6.45 -0.30 17.38
CA ASP A 268 -6.52 0.67 18.47
C ASP A 268 -6.11 2.06 17.96
N ILE A 269 -7.09 2.97 17.86
CA ILE A 269 -6.88 4.32 17.35
C ILE A 269 -5.92 5.13 18.22
N THR A 270 -5.95 4.95 19.54
CA THR A 270 -5.06 5.71 20.44
C THR A 270 -3.61 5.33 20.18
N ARG A 271 -3.32 4.02 20.15
CA ARG A 271 -1.98 3.52 19.84
C ARG A 271 -1.55 3.85 18.42
N LEU A 272 -2.48 3.81 17.47
CA LEU A 272 -2.21 4.17 16.07
C LEU A 272 -1.81 5.65 15.95
N VAL A 273 -2.48 6.56 16.67
CA VAL A 273 -2.11 7.98 16.67
C VAL A 273 -0.73 8.21 17.30
N GLU A 274 -0.40 7.48 18.38
CA GLU A 274 0.96 7.51 18.96
C GLU A 274 2.02 7.02 17.97
N ALA A 275 1.71 5.97 17.20
CA ALA A 275 2.56 5.50 16.11
C ALA A 275 2.70 6.59 15.04
N ALA A 276 1.59 7.16 14.57
CA ALA A 276 1.59 8.23 13.57
C ALA A 276 2.43 9.45 14.01
N ASP A 277 2.37 9.83 15.29
CA ASP A 277 3.21 10.89 15.86
C ASP A 277 4.71 10.53 15.86
N ALA A 278 5.06 9.25 16.04
CA ALA A 278 6.44 8.79 15.95
C ALA A 278 6.95 8.82 14.50
N PHE A 279 6.14 8.37 13.55
CA PHE A 279 6.45 8.43 12.12
C PHE A 279 6.56 9.88 11.62
N ALA A 280 5.70 10.78 12.08
CA ALA A 280 5.72 12.20 11.70
C ALA A 280 6.99 12.94 12.16
N LYS A 281 7.73 12.39 13.13
CA LYS A 281 8.99 12.98 13.63
C LYS A 281 10.21 12.55 12.84
N ILE A 282 10.07 11.65 11.86
CA ILE A 282 11.17 11.21 11.01
C ILE A 282 11.68 12.42 10.20
N PRO A 283 12.99 12.72 10.23
CA PRO A 283 13.54 13.80 9.42
C PRO A 283 13.29 13.57 7.93
N GLY A 284 12.72 14.57 7.25
CA GLY A 284 12.39 14.49 5.82
C GLY A 284 11.05 13.83 5.50
N ALA A 285 10.28 13.40 6.49
CA ALA A 285 8.93 12.89 6.28
C ALA A 285 8.00 13.98 5.75
N LEU A 286 7.29 13.65 4.66
CA LEU A 286 6.12 14.40 4.22
C LEU A 286 4.89 13.73 4.82
N ILE A 287 4.22 14.45 5.69
CA ILE A 287 3.07 13.94 6.45
C ILE A 287 1.76 14.42 5.83
N GLY A 288 0.78 13.53 5.83
CA GLY A 288 -0.62 13.80 5.56
C GLY A 288 -1.47 13.51 6.79
N GLY A 289 -2.72 13.12 6.53
CA GLY A 289 -3.69 12.73 7.55
C GLY A 289 -4.27 13.92 8.32
N ARG A 290 -5.44 13.72 8.93
CA ARG A 290 -6.16 14.75 9.70
C ARG A 290 -6.46 14.30 11.12
N VAL A 291 -6.69 13.00 11.32
CA VAL A 291 -7.10 12.44 12.61
C VAL A 291 -6.00 12.58 13.66
N ARG A 292 -4.73 12.31 13.30
CA ARG A 292 -3.58 12.51 14.19
C ARG A 292 -3.59 13.91 14.81
N ASP A 293 -3.70 14.94 13.97
CA ASP A 293 -3.64 16.33 14.41
C ASP A 293 -4.83 16.69 15.31
N ALA A 294 -6.03 16.24 14.97
CA ALA A 294 -7.24 16.49 15.73
C ALA A 294 -7.22 15.81 17.11
N VAL A 295 -6.81 14.53 17.17
CA VAL A 295 -6.71 13.77 18.42
C VAL A 295 -5.62 14.36 19.31
N ALA A 296 -4.43 14.59 18.78
CA ALA A 296 -3.32 15.17 19.53
C ALA A 296 -3.64 16.57 20.06
N ALA A 297 -4.37 17.40 19.30
CA ALA A 297 -4.83 18.71 19.77
C ALA A 297 -5.80 18.61 20.95
N ARG A 298 -6.72 17.64 20.90
CA ARG A 298 -7.68 17.42 21.98
C ARG A 298 -7.01 16.98 23.27
N GLU A 299 -6.09 16.03 23.20
CA GLU A 299 -5.35 15.60 24.39
C GLU A 299 -4.54 16.72 25.04
N ARG A 300 -3.90 17.58 24.23
CA ARG A 300 -3.19 18.76 24.75
C ARG A 300 -4.15 19.70 25.49
N ALA A 301 -5.34 19.92 24.94
CA ALA A 301 -6.36 20.75 25.58
C ALA A 301 -6.87 20.12 26.89
N ASP A 302 -7.07 18.81 26.93
CA ASP A 302 -7.55 18.10 28.11
C ASP A 302 -6.49 18.10 29.23
N ARG A 303 -5.20 17.91 28.90
CA ARG A 303 -4.08 18.07 29.85
C ARG A 303 -4.00 19.48 30.41
N ALA A 304 -4.18 20.50 29.57
CA ALA A 304 -4.15 21.90 30.01
C ALA A 304 -5.34 22.27 30.93
N ARG A 305 -6.50 21.61 30.79
CA ARG A 305 -7.64 21.78 31.71
C ARG A 305 -7.44 21.09 33.06
N ALA A 306 -6.59 20.06 33.10
CA ALA A 306 -6.33 19.26 34.30
C ALA A 306 -5.17 19.80 35.16
N ALA A 307 -4.37 20.74 34.63
CA ALA A 307 -3.27 21.42 35.31
C ALA A 307 -3.71 22.74 35.94
#